data_AF-A0A849BJ04-F1
#
_entry.id   AF-A0A849BJ04-F1
#
_cell.length_a   1.000
_cell.length_b   1.000
_cell.length_c   1.000
_cell.angle_alpha   90.00
_cell.angle_beta   90.00
_cell.angle_gamma   90.00
#
_symmetry.space_group_name_H-M   'P 1'
#
loop_
_entity.id
_entity.type
_entity.pdbx_description
1 polymer ?
#
loop_
_entity_poly.entity_id
_entity_poly.type
_entity_poly.pdbx_seq_one_letter_code
_entity_poly.pdbx_strand_id
1 'polypeptide(L)'
;MHYLLEQLKRGDSTVIQQFARAHDEWNEILRDVDAISVEELASRLTSAQYTFEEIFGDRAPGKDNMPWSGFSHLYSTAHGFDANLEAAKKLAAAFNASMCSGEVKAAALRAAAAYWLDDE
;
A
#
# COMPACT_ATOMS: atom_id res chain seq x y z
N MET A 1 1.30 -10.25 3.85
CA MET A 1 2.34 -10.41 4.88
C MET A 1 3.16 -11.69 4.88
N HIS A 2 2.61 -12.88 4.56
CA HIS A 2 3.38 -14.12 4.69
C HIS A 2 4.65 -14.16 3.84
N TYR A 3 4.59 -13.63 2.61
CA TYR A 3 5.76 -13.53 1.72
C TYR A 3 6.91 -12.73 2.36
N LEU A 4 6.64 -11.53 2.90
CA LEU A 4 7.67 -10.70 3.53
C LEU A 4 8.33 -11.46 4.70
N LEU A 5 7.54 -12.06 5.58
CA LEU A 5 8.07 -12.79 6.74
C LEU A 5 8.94 -13.98 6.31
N GLU A 6 8.59 -14.65 5.22
CA GLU A 6 9.40 -15.72 4.65
C GLU A 6 10.74 -15.19 4.10
N GLN A 7 10.74 -14.08 3.34
CA GLN A 7 11.98 -13.49 2.83
C GLN A 7 12.90 -13.03 3.97
N LEU A 8 12.34 -12.38 4.99
CA LEU A 8 13.08 -11.96 6.18
C LEU A 8 13.67 -13.15 6.92
N LYS A 9 12.91 -14.23 7.12
CA LYS A 9 13.40 -15.47 7.74
C LYS A 9 14.57 -16.09 6.97
N ARG A 10 14.58 -15.98 5.64
CA ARG A 10 15.66 -16.47 4.77
C ARG A 10 16.88 -15.53 4.75
N GLY A 11 16.78 -14.34 5.34
CA GLY A 11 17.81 -13.31 5.26
C GLY A 11 17.96 -12.73 3.86
N ASP A 12 16.91 -12.77 3.03
CA ASP A 12 16.97 -12.24 1.68
C ASP A 12 16.93 -10.70 1.72
N SER A 13 18.08 -10.08 1.50
CA SER A 13 18.23 -8.61 1.48
C SER A 13 17.50 -7.94 0.32
N THR A 14 17.08 -8.69 -0.71
CA THR A 14 16.32 -8.15 -1.85
C THR A 14 15.05 -7.46 -1.38
N VAL A 15 14.40 -8.01 -0.34
CA VAL A 15 13.15 -7.45 0.19
C VAL A 15 13.31 -6.02 0.71
N ILE A 16 14.50 -5.66 1.22
CA ILE A 16 14.80 -4.29 1.66
C ILE A 16 14.75 -3.34 0.46
N GLN A 17 15.34 -3.74 -0.67
CA GLN A 17 15.35 -2.94 -1.90
C GLN A 17 13.95 -2.83 -2.52
N GLN A 18 13.15 -3.89 -2.44
CA GLN A 18 11.77 -3.88 -2.90
C GLN A 18 10.92 -2.87 -2.11
N PHE A 19 11.05 -2.87 -0.77
CA PHE A 19 10.31 -1.91 0.07
C PHE A 19 10.82 -0.48 -0.08
N ALA A 20 12.11 -0.26 -0.33
CA ALA A 20 12.63 1.07 -0.68
C ALA A 20 12.03 1.59 -2.00
N ARG A 21 11.98 0.75 -3.05
CA ARG A 21 11.34 1.11 -4.32
C ARG A 21 9.84 1.36 -4.17
N ALA A 22 9.16 0.54 -3.37
CA ALA A 22 7.75 0.73 -3.06
C ALA A 22 7.52 2.07 -2.32
N HIS A 23 8.40 2.45 -1.40
CA HIS A 23 8.34 3.73 -0.72
C HIS A 23 8.49 4.91 -1.69
N ASP A 24 9.40 4.82 -2.66
CA ASP A 24 9.56 5.85 -3.70
C ASP A 24 8.33 5.95 -4.62
N GLU A 25 7.74 4.82 -4.99
CA GLU A 25 6.49 4.78 -5.76
C GLU A 25 5.34 5.42 -4.96
N TRP A 26 5.25 5.17 -3.65
CA TRP A 26 4.24 5.78 -2.79
C TRP A 26 4.42 7.29 -2.64
N ASN A 27 5.66 7.78 -2.56
CA ASN A 27 5.92 9.22 -2.59
C ASN A 27 5.34 9.88 -3.84
N GLU A 28 5.47 9.24 -5.01
CA GLU A 28 4.92 9.78 -6.26
C GLU A 28 3.39 9.69 -6.28
N ILE A 29 2.82 8.53 -5.94
CA ILE A 29 1.36 8.33 -5.95
C ILE A 29 0.65 9.32 -5.01
N LEU A 30 1.25 9.59 -3.84
CA LEU A 30 0.67 10.39 -2.76
C LEU A 30 1.19 11.82 -2.69
N ARG A 31 2.03 12.27 -3.64
CA ARG A 31 2.69 13.59 -3.63
C ARG A 31 1.76 14.78 -3.41
N ASP A 32 0.52 14.67 -3.90
CA ASP A 32 -0.54 15.68 -3.88
C ASP A 32 -1.84 15.08 -3.31
N VAL A 33 -1.72 14.10 -2.41
CA VAL A 33 -2.86 13.34 -1.86
C VAL A 33 -3.95 14.23 -1.28
N ASP A 34 -3.60 15.36 -0.68
CA ASP A 34 -4.56 16.30 -0.09
C ASP A 34 -5.37 17.08 -1.14
N ALA A 35 -4.81 17.28 -2.33
CA ALA A 35 -5.42 18.07 -3.40
C ALA A 35 -6.31 17.23 -4.34
N ILE A 36 -6.10 15.91 -4.39
CA ILE A 36 -6.82 15.02 -5.31
C ILE A 36 -8.02 14.35 -4.67
N SER A 37 -8.98 13.95 -5.51
CA SER A 37 -10.17 13.20 -5.09
C SER A 37 -9.85 11.71 -4.86
N VAL A 38 -10.80 11.00 -4.25
CA VAL A 38 -10.72 9.55 -4.07
C VAL A 38 -10.67 8.82 -5.42
N GLU A 39 -11.45 9.29 -6.40
CA GLU A 39 -11.54 8.70 -7.74
C GLU A 39 -10.24 8.88 -8.53
N GLU A 40 -9.61 10.06 -8.39
CA GLU A 40 -8.30 10.31 -9.00
C GLU A 40 -7.23 9.40 -8.37
N LEU A 41 -7.19 9.30 -7.04
CA LEU A 41 -6.28 8.36 -6.37
C LEU A 41 -6.57 6.91 -6.77
N ALA A 42 -7.83 6.51 -6.88
CA ALA A 42 -8.24 5.17 -7.31
C ALA A 42 -7.78 4.84 -8.75
N SER A 43 -7.81 5.82 -9.65
CA SER A 43 -7.26 5.71 -11.01
C SER A 43 -5.74 5.49 -11.00
N ARG A 44 -5.02 6.25 -10.15
CA ARG A 44 -3.57 6.07 -9.96
C ARG A 44 -3.24 4.69 -9.41
N LEU A 45 -3.96 4.22 -8.38
CA LEU A 45 -3.79 2.87 -7.83
C LEU A 45 -4.02 1.79 -8.88
N THR A 46 -5.05 1.95 -9.71
CA THR A 46 -5.35 1.02 -10.81
C THR A 46 -4.14 0.89 -11.75
N SER A 47 -3.52 2.03 -12.10
CA SER A 47 -2.38 2.07 -13.00
C SER A 47 -1.10 1.52 -12.33
N ALA A 48 -0.94 1.78 -11.03
CA ALA A 48 0.23 1.40 -10.25
C ALA A 48 0.30 -0.10 -9.92
N GLN A 49 -0.81 -0.86 -9.99
CA GLN A 49 -0.79 -2.29 -9.62
C GLN A 49 0.32 -3.04 -10.35
N TYR A 50 0.47 -2.82 -11.66
CA TYR A 50 1.51 -3.49 -12.45
C TYR A 50 2.93 -3.13 -11.95
N THR A 51 3.17 -1.86 -11.62
CA THR A 51 4.44 -1.41 -11.04
C THR A 51 4.76 -2.16 -9.74
N PHE A 52 3.79 -2.35 -8.85
CA PHE A 52 4.02 -3.12 -7.63
C PHE A 52 4.22 -4.62 -7.88
N GLU A 53 3.54 -5.22 -8.86
CA GLU A 53 3.82 -6.60 -9.31
C GLU A 53 5.27 -6.74 -9.78
N GLU A 54 5.82 -5.75 -10.48
CA GLU A 54 7.24 -5.73 -10.89
C GLU A 54 8.21 -5.45 -9.74
N ILE A 55 7.88 -4.51 -8.84
CA ILE A 55 8.73 -4.20 -7.68
C ILE A 55 8.96 -5.45 -6.84
N PHE A 56 7.91 -6.22 -6.58
CA PHE A 56 7.97 -7.42 -5.75
C PHE A 56 8.33 -8.70 -6.52
N GLY A 57 8.62 -8.58 -7.83
CA GLY A 57 9.14 -9.64 -8.68
C GLY A 57 8.14 -10.71 -9.11
N ASP A 58 6.91 -10.68 -8.60
CA ASP A 58 5.82 -11.57 -8.99
C ASP A 58 4.45 -10.94 -8.62
N ARG A 59 3.40 -11.39 -9.29
CA ARG A 59 2.04 -10.86 -9.18
C ARG A 59 1.47 -11.06 -7.78
N ALA A 60 1.60 -12.27 -7.23
CA ALA A 60 1.05 -12.59 -5.91
C ALA A 60 1.65 -11.71 -4.79
N PRO A 61 2.98 -11.62 -4.62
CA PRO A 61 3.56 -10.74 -3.61
C PRO A 61 3.35 -9.26 -3.92
N GLY A 62 3.32 -8.84 -5.19
CA GLY A 62 3.04 -7.44 -5.53
C GLY A 62 1.63 -7.01 -5.15
N LYS A 63 0.63 -7.83 -5.48
CA LYS A 63 -0.77 -7.56 -5.13
C LYS A 63 -1.00 -7.51 -3.62
N ASP A 64 -0.36 -8.40 -2.87
CA ASP A 64 -0.47 -8.43 -1.42
C ASP A 64 0.28 -7.23 -0.80
N ASN A 65 1.54 -6.98 -1.19
CA ASN A 65 2.36 -5.96 -0.54
C ASN A 65 2.08 -4.52 -1.00
N MET A 66 1.38 -4.31 -2.12
CA MET A 66 0.99 -2.96 -2.55
C MET A 66 0.19 -2.25 -1.43
N PRO A 67 -0.97 -2.73 -0.96
CA PRO A 67 -1.66 -2.07 0.14
C PRO A 67 -0.88 -2.02 1.45
N TRP A 68 -0.19 -3.11 1.84
CA TRP A 68 0.58 -3.13 3.08
C TRP A 68 1.69 -2.08 3.11
N SER A 69 2.42 -1.92 2.01
CA SER A 69 3.46 -0.88 1.88
C SER A 69 2.86 0.53 1.84
N GLY A 70 1.67 0.71 1.26
CA GLY A 70 1.00 2.01 1.21
C GLY A 70 0.54 2.50 2.57
N PHE A 71 -0.14 1.65 3.36
CA PHE A 71 -0.52 2.04 4.73
C PHE A 71 0.70 2.19 5.63
N SER A 72 1.71 1.32 5.49
CA SER A 72 2.97 1.45 6.21
C SER A 72 3.72 2.75 5.87
N HIS A 73 3.59 3.26 4.64
CA HIS A 73 4.23 4.50 4.22
C HIS A 73 3.68 5.73 4.95
N LEU A 74 2.38 5.72 5.26
CA LEU A 74 1.69 6.80 5.99
C LEU A 74 1.77 6.66 7.52
N TYR A 75 2.16 5.48 8.02
CA TYR A 75 2.08 5.12 9.43
C TYR A 75 3.46 5.16 10.12
N SER A 76 3.50 5.73 11.33
CA SER A 76 4.66 5.66 12.22
C SER A 76 4.35 4.82 13.45
N THR A 77 5.28 3.94 13.85
CA THR A 77 5.13 3.17 15.10
C THR A 77 5.17 4.02 16.36
N ALA A 78 5.68 5.26 16.28
CA ALA A 78 5.72 6.18 17.41
C ALA A 78 4.43 7.02 17.55
N HIS A 79 3.75 7.33 16.44
CA HIS A 79 2.68 8.33 16.40
C HIS A 79 1.40 7.88 15.67
N GLY A 80 1.38 6.67 15.12
CA GLY A 80 0.29 6.21 14.27
C GLY A 80 0.26 6.96 12.94
N PHE A 81 -0.95 7.28 12.47
CA PHE A 81 -1.13 8.12 11.28
C PHE A 81 -0.97 9.62 11.57
N ASP A 82 -1.34 10.10 12.75
CA ASP A 82 -1.31 11.53 13.11
C ASP A 82 -1.89 12.43 12.00
N ALA A 83 -1.11 13.38 11.46
CA ALA A 83 -1.50 14.25 10.36
C ALA A 83 -1.86 13.51 9.05
N ASN A 84 -1.42 12.25 8.88
CA ASN A 84 -1.72 11.43 7.71
C ASN A 84 -3.04 10.65 7.82
N LEU A 85 -3.82 10.78 8.90
CA LEU A 85 -5.03 9.99 9.10
C LEU A 85 -6.03 10.14 7.94
N GLU A 86 -6.26 11.37 7.50
CA GLU A 86 -7.18 11.63 6.38
C GLU A 86 -6.63 11.09 5.05
N ALA A 87 -5.31 11.16 4.83
CA ALA A 87 -4.68 10.53 3.68
C ALA A 87 -4.82 9.00 3.71
N ALA A 88 -4.71 8.39 4.89
CA ALA A 88 -4.86 6.94 5.06
C ALA A 88 -6.31 6.48 4.84
N LYS A 89 -7.30 7.23 5.34
CA LYS A 89 -8.72 7.00 5.04
C LYS A 89 -9.02 7.18 3.55
N LYS A 90 -8.48 8.23 2.93
CA LYS A 90 -8.59 8.46 1.47
C LYS A 90 -7.98 7.30 0.68
N LEU A 91 -6.83 6.78 1.10
CA LEU A 91 -6.17 5.62 0.49
C LEU A 91 -7.03 4.35 0.60
N ALA A 92 -7.63 4.08 1.76
CA ALA A 92 -8.54 2.95 1.95
C ALA A 92 -9.78 3.05 1.04
N ALA A 93 -10.40 4.23 0.99
CA ALA A 93 -11.53 4.49 0.10
C ALA A 93 -11.13 4.34 -1.39
N ALA A 94 -9.95 4.83 -1.76
CA ALA A 94 -9.44 4.76 -3.12
C ALA A 94 -9.15 3.31 -3.55
N PHE A 95 -8.59 2.47 -2.68
CA PHE A 95 -8.43 1.04 -2.96
C PHE A 95 -9.79 0.38 -3.23
N ASN A 96 -10.81 0.68 -2.44
CA ASN A 96 -12.16 0.16 -2.65
C ASN A 96 -12.76 0.61 -4.01
N ALA A 97 -12.57 1.89 -4.36
CA ALA A 97 -13.06 2.50 -5.61
C ALA A 97 -12.23 2.14 -6.86
N SER A 98 -10.99 1.68 -6.70
CA SER A 98 -10.08 1.35 -7.80
C SER A 98 -10.59 0.21 -8.69
N MET A 99 -9.99 0.07 -9.87
CA MET A 99 -10.16 -1.11 -10.72
C MET A 99 -9.04 -2.15 -10.50
N CYS A 100 -8.31 -2.06 -9.38
CA CYS A 100 -7.35 -3.09 -8.99
C CYS A 100 -8.04 -4.46 -8.82
N SER A 101 -7.24 -5.52 -8.93
CA SER A 101 -7.73 -6.88 -8.78
C SER A 101 -8.36 -7.14 -7.40
N GLY A 102 -9.26 -8.12 -7.32
CA GLY A 102 -9.92 -8.51 -6.07
C GLY A 102 -8.93 -8.91 -4.96
N GLU A 103 -7.77 -9.46 -5.34
CA GLU A 103 -6.69 -9.80 -4.40
C GLU A 103 -6.08 -8.55 -3.76
N VAL A 104 -5.84 -7.48 -4.54
CA VAL A 104 -5.35 -6.19 -4.03
C VAL A 104 -6.39 -5.58 -3.10
N LYS A 105 -7.67 -5.55 -3.49
CA LYS A 105 -8.73 -5.00 -2.65
C LYS A 105 -8.89 -5.77 -1.34
N ALA A 106 -8.83 -7.10 -1.39
CA ALA A 106 -8.88 -7.93 -0.19
C ALA A 106 -7.65 -7.71 0.70
N ALA A 107 -6.46 -7.53 0.12
CA ALA A 107 -5.26 -7.17 0.87
C ALA A 107 -5.37 -5.77 1.49
N ALA A 108 -5.97 -4.81 0.78
CA ALA A 108 -6.22 -3.46 1.29
C ALA A 108 -7.17 -3.46 2.48
N LEU A 109 -8.25 -4.23 2.43
CA LEU A 109 -9.15 -4.40 3.57
C LEU A 109 -8.42 -4.99 4.79
N ARG A 110 -7.65 -6.06 4.60
CA ARG A 110 -6.86 -6.67 5.68
C ARG A 110 -5.81 -5.71 6.26
N ALA A 111 -5.16 -4.93 5.39
CA ALA A 111 -4.14 -3.98 5.82
C ALA A 111 -4.78 -2.81 6.57
N ALA A 112 -5.85 -2.21 6.05
CA ALA A 112 -6.61 -1.17 6.73
C ALA A 112 -7.07 -1.63 8.13
N ALA A 113 -7.58 -2.85 8.25
CA ALA A 113 -7.96 -3.45 9.53
C ALA A 113 -6.79 -3.61 10.50
N ALA A 114 -5.63 -4.05 10.00
CA ALA A 114 -4.44 -4.20 10.83
C ALA A 114 -3.87 -2.86 11.32
N TYR A 115 -4.21 -1.76 10.65
CA TYR A 115 -3.89 -0.39 11.06
C TYR A 115 -5.08 0.33 11.73
N TRP A 116 -6.14 -0.39 12.08
CA TRP A 116 -7.33 0.13 12.78
C TRP A 116 -8.05 1.26 12.03
N LEU A 117 -8.09 1.19 10.69
CA LEU A 117 -8.81 2.15 9.84
C LEU A 117 -10.25 1.73 9.52
N ASP A 118 -10.68 0.54 9.94
CA ASP A 118 -12.02 -0.02 9.74
C ASP A 118 -12.97 0.19 10.92
N ASP A 119 -12.48 0.74 12.04
CA ASP A 119 -13.20 0.91 13.31
C ASP A 119 -13.85 2.31 13.52
N GLU A 120 -14.20 3.06 12.46
CA GLU A 120 -14.99 4.32 12.55
C GLU A 120 -16.26 4.35 11.70
#